data_AF-K1THB8-F1
#
_entry.id   AF-K1THB8-F1
#
_cell.length_a   1.000
_cell.length_b   1.000
_cell.length_c   1.000
_cell.angle_alpha   90.00
_cell.angle_beta   90.00
_cell.angle_gamma   90.00
#
_symmetry.space_group_name_H-M   'P 1'
#
loop_
_entity.id
_entity.type
_entity.pdbx_description
1 polymer ?
#
loop_
_entity_poly.entity_id
_entity_poly.type
_entity_poly.pdbx_seq_one_letter_code
_entity_poly.pdbx_strand_id
1 'polypeptide(L)'
;MKKRLIPVLAAVLLGSGTLAARDEYREIARLASMNERVYGIRSMADGEHYTTLEGNEILRYSYAQEGPGERLLPRSSDVQTVSDYTFSPDERMILIASGRTPIYRHSYTTQYLLAADGVVRPILPEAEAPRDASFSPDGRLIAYSDRNDLYVYEIATKKTRRITDDGAWNSVINGTTDWVYEEEFGFTRAYAFSPDGKRLAYLRFDESQVPLMEMMRFDGKLYNEAYS
;
A
#
# COMPACT_ATOMS: atom_id res chain seq x y z
N MET A 1 -19.22 -70.67 -40.96
CA MET A 1 -19.12 -69.20 -40.86
C MET A 1 -19.81 -68.77 -39.56
N LYS A 2 -19.02 -68.41 -38.54
CA LYS A 2 -19.47 -68.11 -37.16
C LYS A 2 -19.20 -66.62 -36.85
N LYS A 3 -20.16 -66.02 -36.15
CA LYS A 3 -20.27 -64.69 -35.53
C LYS A 3 -18.95 -63.96 -35.20
N ARG A 4 -18.96 -62.61 -35.29
CA ARG A 4 -18.72 -61.70 -34.15
C ARG A 4 -19.18 -60.26 -34.44
N LEU A 5 -19.68 -59.64 -33.37
CA LEU A 5 -20.36 -58.35 -33.25
C LEU A 5 -19.46 -57.44 -32.38
N ILE A 6 -19.53 -56.11 -32.59
CA ILE A 6 -19.12 -54.99 -31.68
C ILE A 6 -17.61 -54.62 -31.67
N PRO A 7 -17.17 -53.33 -31.52
CA PRO A 7 -17.89 -52.05 -31.33
C PRO A 7 -17.47 -50.89 -32.30
N VAL A 8 -18.40 -49.96 -32.55
CA VAL A 8 -18.06 -48.54 -32.78
C VAL A 8 -18.61 -47.77 -31.57
N LEU A 9 -17.83 -47.68 -30.51
CA LEU A 9 -18.11 -46.81 -29.36
C LEU A 9 -16.81 -46.48 -28.62
N ALA A 10 -15.87 -45.84 -29.31
CA ALA A 10 -14.58 -45.45 -28.71
C ALA A 10 -14.08 -44.06 -29.15
N ALA A 11 -14.95 -43.19 -29.69
CA ALA A 11 -14.55 -41.87 -30.16
C ALA A 11 -15.22 -40.69 -29.45
N VAL A 12 -16.11 -40.91 -28.47
CA VAL A 12 -16.81 -39.80 -27.77
C VAL A 12 -16.30 -39.57 -26.34
N LEU A 13 -15.43 -40.44 -25.80
CA LEU A 13 -14.94 -40.33 -24.42
C LEU A 13 -13.60 -39.58 -24.24
N LEU A 14 -12.97 -39.07 -25.30
CA LEU A 14 -11.72 -38.31 -25.21
C LEU A 14 -11.88 -36.78 -25.37
N GLY A 15 -13.06 -36.31 -25.79
CA GLY A 15 -13.35 -34.87 -25.95
C GLY A 15 -13.96 -34.20 -24.72
N SER A 16 -14.65 -34.96 -23.87
CA SER A 16 -15.37 -34.44 -22.71
C SER A 16 -14.46 -34.18 -21.50
N GLY A 17 -13.37 -34.95 -21.38
CA GLY A 17 -12.43 -34.82 -20.25
C GLY A 17 -11.54 -33.58 -20.30
N THR A 18 -11.24 -33.04 -21.49
CA THR A 18 -10.37 -31.86 -21.65
C THR A 18 -11.12 -30.54 -21.50
N LEU A 19 -12.43 -30.51 -21.81
CA LEU A 19 -13.28 -29.35 -21.61
C LEU A 19 -13.70 -29.19 -20.15
N ALA A 20 -14.09 -30.28 -19.48
CA ALA A 20 -14.46 -30.25 -18.06
C ALA A 20 -13.28 -29.84 -17.15
N ALA A 21 -12.07 -30.37 -17.40
CA ALA A 21 -10.88 -29.98 -16.65
C ALA A 21 -10.45 -28.52 -16.88
N ARG A 22 -10.69 -27.94 -18.07
CA ARG A 22 -10.34 -26.54 -18.36
C ARG A 22 -11.17 -25.52 -17.59
N ASP A 23 -12.46 -25.79 -17.41
CA ASP A 23 -13.32 -24.98 -16.56
C ASP A 23 -12.97 -25.18 -15.07
N GLU A 24 -12.57 -26.40 -14.68
CA GLU A 24 -12.11 -26.72 -13.33
C GLU A 24 -10.82 -25.96 -12.95
N TYR A 25 -9.81 -25.85 -13.82
CA TYR A 25 -8.62 -25.01 -13.54
C TYR A 25 -8.93 -23.51 -13.46
N ARG A 26 -9.89 -23.04 -14.27
CA ARG A 26 -10.35 -21.64 -14.22
C ARG A 26 -11.17 -21.36 -12.96
N GLU A 27 -11.92 -22.33 -12.48
CA GLU A 27 -12.67 -22.26 -11.23
C GLU A 27 -11.76 -22.42 -10.01
N ILE A 28 -10.76 -23.30 -10.05
CA ILE A 28 -9.71 -23.42 -9.03
C ILE A 28 -8.91 -22.11 -8.94
N ALA A 29 -8.59 -21.49 -10.08
CA ALA A 29 -8.00 -20.15 -10.12
C ALA A 29 -8.94 -19.04 -9.63
N ARG A 30 -10.26 -19.27 -9.64
CA ARG A 30 -11.28 -18.31 -9.20
C ARG A 30 -11.74 -18.46 -7.76
N LEU A 31 -11.72 -19.65 -7.13
CA LEU A 31 -12.60 -19.91 -5.98
C LEU A 31 -12.09 -20.73 -4.78
N ALA A 32 -10.89 -21.30 -4.71
CA ALA A 32 -10.60 -22.19 -3.58
C ALA A 32 -10.03 -21.49 -2.33
N SER A 33 -10.91 -20.85 -1.54
CA SER A 33 -10.71 -20.50 -0.11
C SER A 33 -9.83 -19.30 0.25
N MET A 34 -10.00 -18.16 -0.42
CA MET A 34 -9.70 -16.91 0.30
C MET A 34 -10.71 -16.79 1.43
N ASN A 35 -10.23 -16.77 2.68
CA ASN A 35 -11.01 -16.17 3.76
C ASN A 35 -11.58 -14.85 3.23
N GLU A 36 -12.90 -14.68 3.26
CA GLU A 36 -13.49 -13.35 3.14
C GLU A 36 -12.98 -12.55 4.34
N ARG A 37 -11.85 -11.88 4.12
CA ARG A 37 -11.27 -10.96 5.07
C ARG A 37 -11.90 -9.62 4.73
N VAL A 38 -12.57 -9.05 5.70
CA VAL A 38 -12.98 -7.65 5.63
C VAL A 38 -11.72 -6.82 5.84
N TYR A 39 -11.08 -6.45 4.73
CA TYR A 39 -9.96 -5.52 4.73
C TYR A 39 -10.47 -4.10 4.56
N GLY A 40 -9.74 -3.13 5.13
CA GLY A 40 -9.99 -1.72 4.86
C GLY A 40 -11.03 -1.05 5.76
N ILE A 41 -11.57 -1.74 6.78
CA ILE A 41 -12.34 -1.09 7.84
C ILE A 41 -11.38 -0.41 8.83
N ARG A 42 -11.65 0.86 9.13
CA ARG A 42 -10.96 1.62 10.17
C ARG A 42 -12.00 2.18 11.13
N SER A 43 -11.96 1.73 12.39
CA SER A 43 -12.81 2.30 13.44
C SER A 43 -12.43 3.75 13.69
N MET A 44 -13.45 4.59 13.88
CA MET A 44 -13.27 5.99 14.26
C MET A 44 -13.14 6.15 15.77
N ALA A 45 -12.62 7.30 16.21
CA ALA A 45 -12.36 7.60 17.61
C ALA A 45 -13.61 7.68 18.48
N ASP A 46 -14.78 7.93 17.88
CA ASP A 46 -16.06 7.95 18.59
C ASP A 46 -16.57 6.56 19.01
N GLY A 47 -16.01 5.49 18.44
CA GLY A 47 -16.42 4.10 18.69
C GLY A 47 -17.76 3.70 18.07
N GLU A 48 -18.44 4.61 17.38
CA GLU A 48 -19.78 4.42 16.81
C GLU A 48 -19.74 4.28 15.27
N HIS A 49 -18.65 4.74 14.65
CA HIS A 49 -18.47 4.73 13.21
C HIS A 49 -17.19 4.02 12.78
N TYR A 50 -17.20 3.62 11.51
CA TYR A 50 -16.00 3.16 10.81
C TYR A 50 -15.95 3.72 9.40
N THR A 51 -14.75 3.72 8.82
CA THR A 51 -14.54 4.10 7.43
C THR A 51 -14.01 2.96 6.60
N THR A 52 -14.31 3.00 5.31
CA THR A 52 -13.76 2.09 4.30
C THR A 52 -13.49 2.85 3.00
N LEU A 53 -12.57 2.31 2.19
CA LEU A 53 -12.28 2.79 0.86
C LEU A 53 -13.10 1.99 -0.15
N GLU A 54 -14.05 2.64 -0.81
CA GLU A 54 -14.89 2.04 -1.84
C GLU A 54 -14.87 2.89 -3.10
N GLY A 55 -14.54 2.30 -4.26
CA GLY A 55 -14.65 3.00 -5.54
C GLY A 55 -13.89 4.33 -5.62
N ASN A 56 -12.74 4.43 -4.93
CA ASN A 56 -11.92 5.65 -4.79
C ASN A 56 -12.45 6.71 -3.80
N GLU A 57 -13.47 6.38 -3.01
CA GLU A 57 -14.07 7.26 -2.01
C GLU A 57 -13.85 6.72 -0.60
N ILE A 58 -13.54 7.62 0.33
CA ILE A 58 -13.53 7.29 1.76
C ILE A 58 -14.95 7.50 2.27
N LEU A 59 -15.61 6.40 2.63
CA LEU A 59 -16.98 6.37 3.12
C LEU A 59 -17.01 6.07 4.61
N ARG A 60 -17.88 6.75 5.35
CA ARG A 60 -18.16 6.55 6.77
C ARG A 60 -19.50 5.84 6.96
N TYR A 61 -19.52 4.85 7.82
CA TYR A 61 -20.69 4.04 8.18
C TYR A 61 -20.90 4.02 9.69
N SER A 62 -22.14 3.81 10.12
CA SER A 62 -22.47 3.53 11.53
C SER A 62 -22.36 2.04 11.79
N TYR A 63 -21.85 1.66 12.97
CA TYR A 63 -21.92 0.26 13.42
C TYR A 63 -23.34 -0.18 13.77
N ALA A 64 -24.16 0.74 14.30
CA ALA A 64 -25.47 0.42 14.87
C ALA A 64 -26.62 0.46 13.85
N GLN A 65 -26.46 1.23 12.77
CA GLN A 65 -27.51 1.46 11.78
C GLN A 65 -27.02 1.14 10.37
N GLU A 66 -27.77 0.31 9.66
CA GLU A 66 -27.55 0.09 8.24
C GLU A 66 -28.00 1.34 7.45
N GLY A 67 -27.17 1.75 6.50
CA GLY A 67 -27.43 2.90 5.66
C GLY A 67 -26.33 3.12 4.61
N PRO A 68 -26.56 4.03 3.66
CA PRO A 68 -25.52 4.40 2.70
C PRO A 68 -24.35 5.07 3.42
N GLY A 69 -23.13 4.80 2.96
CA GLY A 69 -21.92 5.44 3.49
C GLY A 69 -21.89 6.93 3.19
N GLU A 70 -21.49 7.73 4.19
CA GLU A 70 -21.28 9.16 4.03
C GLU A 70 -19.89 9.43 3.46
N ARG A 71 -19.83 10.19 2.36
CA ARG A 71 -18.55 10.56 1.75
C ARG A 71 -17.82 11.62 2.58
N LEU A 72 -16.56 11.34 2.92
CA LEU A 72 -15.73 12.25 3.73
C LEU A 72 -14.88 13.22 2.91
N LEU A 73 -14.63 12.93 1.63
CA LEU A 73 -13.81 13.78 0.77
C LEU A 73 -14.67 14.60 -0.20
N PRO A 74 -14.34 15.88 -0.42
CA PRO A 74 -14.88 16.59 -1.58
C PRO A 74 -14.36 15.94 -2.86
N ARG A 75 -15.08 16.14 -3.97
CA ARG A 75 -14.52 15.78 -5.29
C ARG A 75 -13.33 16.71 -5.58
N SER A 76 -12.15 16.13 -5.74
CA SER A 76 -10.92 16.86 -6.08
C SER A 76 -10.24 16.20 -7.28
N SER A 77 -9.80 17.01 -8.24
CA SER A 77 -8.99 16.55 -9.38
C SER A 77 -7.58 16.13 -8.98
N ASP A 78 -7.09 16.59 -7.84
CA ASP A 78 -5.74 16.28 -7.36
C ASP A 78 -5.64 14.84 -6.84
N VAL A 79 -6.78 14.24 -6.45
CA VAL A 79 -6.83 12.85 -6.00
C VAL A 79 -6.91 11.96 -7.24
N GLN A 80 -5.79 11.31 -7.61
CA GLN A 80 -5.76 10.32 -8.68
C GLN A 80 -6.47 9.03 -8.26
N THR A 81 -5.85 8.29 -7.34
CA THR A 81 -6.39 7.06 -6.75
C THR A 81 -5.99 7.01 -5.29
N VAL A 82 -6.94 7.02 -4.37
CA VAL A 82 -6.71 6.82 -2.94
C VAL A 82 -6.13 5.42 -2.77
N SER A 83 -4.81 5.35 -2.57
CA SER A 83 -4.11 4.11 -2.30
C SER A 83 -4.19 3.76 -0.83
N ASP A 84 -4.08 4.76 0.04
CA ASP A 84 -4.33 4.61 1.46
C ASP A 84 -4.73 5.96 2.08
N TYR A 85 -5.21 5.92 3.33
CA TYR A 85 -5.52 7.11 4.09
C TYR A 85 -5.36 6.88 5.61
N THR A 86 -5.09 7.95 6.34
CA THR A 86 -5.05 7.96 7.80
C THR A 86 -5.62 9.27 8.33
N PHE A 87 -6.30 9.21 9.47
CA PHE A 87 -6.83 10.39 10.14
C PHE A 87 -5.78 11.05 11.03
N SER A 88 -5.88 12.36 11.20
CA SER A 88 -5.21 13.02 12.33
C SER A 88 -5.76 12.46 13.66
N PRO A 89 -5.02 12.58 14.77
CA PRO A 89 -5.46 12.07 16.07
C PRO A 89 -6.82 12.61 16.54
N ASP A 90 -7.19 13.81 16.09
CA ASP A 90 -8.48 14.45 16.37
C ASP A 90 -9.54 14.25 15.27
N GLU A 91 -9.22 13.44 14.25
CA GLU A 91 -10.02 13.12 13.06
C GLU A 91 -10.51 14.33 12.24
N ARG A 92 -9.92 15.51 12.43
CA ARG A 92 -10.25 16.71 11.65
C ARG A 92 -9.57 16.80 10.30
N MET A 93 -8.50 16.02 10.12
CA MET A 93 -7.74 15.95 8.88
C MET A 93 -7.59 14.52 8.40
N ILE A 94 -7.49 14.34 7.09
CA ILE A 94 -7.19 13.05 6.46
C ILE A 94 -5.93 13.21 5.63
N LEU A 95 -4.89 12.44 5.96
CA LEU A 95 -3.71 12.28 5.11
C LEU A 95 -3.99 11.16 4.11
N ILE A 96 -3.85 11.46 2.83
CA ILE A 96 -4.22 10.59 1.71
C ILE A 96 -2.95 10.27 0.91
N ALA A 97 -2.68 8.98 0.71
CA ALA A 97 -1.73 8.51 -0.29
C ALA A 97 -2.46 8.43 -1.64
N SER A 98 -2.10 9.31 -2.58
CA SER A 98 -2.69 9.39 -3.91
C SER A 98 -1.76 8.79 -4.98
N GLY A 99 -2.24 7.72 -5.62
CA GLY A 99 -1.44 6.84 -6.46
C GLY A 99 -0.45 6.00 -5.64
N ARG A 100 0.11 4.96 -6.26
CA ARG A 100 1.24 4.23 -5.68
C ARG A 100 2.16 3.70 -6.77
N THR A 101 3.46 3.80 -6.53
CA THR A 101 4.48 3.07 -7.29
C THR A 101 5.06 2.02 -6.34
N PRO A 102 4.68 0.74 -6.50
CA PRO A 102 5.18 -0.34 -5.64
C PRO A 102 6.70 -0.49 -5.71
N ILE A 103 7.32 -0.83 -4.58
CA ILE A 103 8.74 -1.18 -4.50
C ILE A 103 8.86 -2.69 -4.24
N TYR A 104 8.37 -3.17 -3.09
CA TYR A 104 8.31 -4.59 -2.74
C TYR A 104 6.85 -5.01 -2.44
N ARG A 105 6.60 -5.98 -1.54
CA ARG A 105 5.24 -6.48 -1.25
C ARG A 105 4.33 -5.43 -0.62
N HIS A 106 4.85 -4.59 0.26
CA HIS A 106 4.10 -3.67 1.10
C HIS A 106 4.46 -2.21 0.84
N SER A 107 5.72 -1.93 0.52
CA SER A 107 6.22 -0.57 0.33
C SER A 107 5.86 -0.02 -1.05
N TYR A 108 5.63 1.28 -1.07
CA TYR A 108 5.39 2.05 -2.28
C TYR A 108 5.72 3.52 -2.04
N THR A 109 6.00 4.24 -3.12
CA THR A 109 6.06 5.71 -3.12
C THR A 109 4.74 6.28 -3.58
N THR A 110 4.39 7.47 -3.13
CA THR A 110 3.07 8.07 -3.40
C THR A 110 3.13 9.59 -3.34
N GLN A 111 2.12 10.26 -3.89
CA GLN A 111 1.88 11.67 -3.63
C GLN A 111 0.99 11.80 -2.38
N TYR A 112 1.42 12.59 -1.40
CA TYR A 112 0.59 12.85 -0.22
C TYR A 112 -0.28 14.09 -0.39
N LEU A 113 -1.57 13.93 -0.10
CA LEU A 113 -2.55 15.00 -0.02
C LEU A 113 -3.09 15.10 1.41
N LEU A 114 -3.42 16.31 1.85
CA LEU A 114 -4.08 16.55 3.12
C LEU A 114 -5.48 17.11 2.86
N ALA A 115 -6.50 16.40 3.33
CA ALA A 115 -7.86 16.88 3.37
C ALA A 115 -8.15 17.51 4.74
N ALA A 116 -8.61 18.76 4.75
CA ALA A 116 -9.01 19.49 5.95
C ALA A 116 -10.04 20.56 5.56
N ASP A 117 -11.05 20.81 6.40
CA ASP A 117 -12.04 21.88 6.20
C ASP A 117 -12.72 21.86 4.81
N GLY A 118 -13.00 20.67 4.29
CA GLY A 118 -13.65 20.49 2.98
C GLY A 118 -12.75 20.79 1.78
N VAL A 119 -11.44 20.95 1.97
CA VAL A 119 -10.44 21.19 0.93
C VAL A 119 -9.41 20.06 0.94
N VAL A 120 -9.03 19.58 -0.24
CA VAL A 120 -7.93 18.64 -0.44
C VAL A 120 -6.79 19.39 -1.11
N ARG A 121 -5.56 19.26 -0.58
CA ARG A 121 -4.38 19.92 -1.14
C ARG A 121 -3.15 19.00 -1.10
N PRO A 122 -2.23 19.09 -2.07
CA PRO A 122 -0.95 18.40 -1.97
C PRO A 122 -0.10 18.97 -0.83
N ILE A 123 0.68 18.09 -0.21
CA ILE A 123 1.67 18.42 0.82
C ILE A 123 3.01 17.78 0.45
N LEU A 124 4.04 18.04 1.26
CA LEU A 124 5.41 17.57 1.04
C LEU A 124 5.97 18.00 -0.35
N PRO A 125 5.88 19.30 -0.72
CA PRO A 125 6.21 19.75 -2.08
C PRO A 125 7.68 19.57 -2.46
N GLU A 126 8.57 19.38 -1.48
CA GLU A 126 10.01 19.16 -1.69
C GLU A 126 10.39 17.67 -1.75
N ALA A 127 9.43 16.77 -1.49
CA ALA A 127 9.67 15.33 -1.54
C ALA A 127 9.60 14.84 -2.99
N GLU A 128 10.51 13.93 -3.34
CA GLU A 128 10.57 13.35 -4.68
C GLU A 128 9.72 12.08 -4.77
N ALA A 129 9.90 11.19 -3.79
CA ALA A 129 9.22 9.91 -3.73
C ALA A 129 8.94 9.52 -2.27
N PRO A 130 8.09 10.28 -1.56
CA PRO A 130 7.88 10.08 -0.14
C PRO A 130 7.19 8.76 0.15
N ARG A 131 7.49 8.19 1.32
CA ARG A 131 6.95 6.92 1.82
C ARG A 131 6.57 7.02 3.29
N ASP A 132 5.66 6.13 3.69
CA ASP A 132 5.28 5.86 5.07
C ASP A 132 4.96 7.11 5.89
N ALA A 133 4.30 8.12 5.30
CA ALA A 133 4.00 9.36 6.02
C ALA A 133 2.95 9.14 7.14
N SER A 134 3.16 9.75 8.31
CA SER A 134 2.25 9.63 9.45
C SER A 134 2.23 10.87 10.35
N PHE A 135 1.08 11.14 10.97
CA PHE A 135 0.93 12.27 11.89
C PHE A 135 1.71 12.08 13.19
N SER A 136 2.14 13.19 13.80
CA SER A 136 2.49 13.24 15.21
C SER A 136 1.24 13.05 16.10
N PRO A 137 1.39 12.66 17.39
CA PRO A 137 0.25 12.44 18.29
C PRO A 137 -0.62 13.66 18.56
N ASP A 138 -0.11 14.87 18.32
CA ASP A 138 -0.86 16.12 18.41
C ASP A 138 -1.42 16.59 17.04
N GLY A 139 -1.19 15.82 15.98
CA GLY A 139 -1.64 16.12 14.61
C GLY A 139 -0.95 17.30 13.94
N ARG A 140 0.06 17.93 14.54
CA ARG A 140 0.70 19.15 14.01
C ARG A 140 1.79 18.90 12.99
N LEU A 141 2.42 17.73 13.07
CA LEU A 141 3.55 17.34 12.26
C LEU A 141 3.22 16.08 11.45
N ILE A 142 3.92 15.90 10.33
CA ILE A 142 3.92 14.69 9.54
C ILE A 142 5.37 14.23 9.40
N ALA A 143 5.70 13.06 9.95
CA ALA A 143 6.96 12.40 9.62
C ALA A 143 6.80 11.60 8.33
N TYR A 144 7.86 11.47 7.55
CA TYR A 144 7.88 10.67 6.32
C TYR A 144 9.33 10.36 5.93
N SER A 145 9.53 9.33 5.11
CA SER A 145 10.84 9.05 4.50
C SER A 145 10.85 9.48 3.03
N ASP A 146 11.98 10.01 2.58
CA ASP A 146 12.24 10.38 1.18
C ASP A 146 13.74 10.22 0.92
N ARG A 147 14.16 9.70 -0.24
CA ARG A 147 15.59 9.49 -0.57
C ARG A 147 16.39 8.80 0.56
N ASN A 148 15.79 7.79 1.20
CA ASN A 148 16.34 7.03 2.34
C ASN A 148 16.64 7.84 3.62
N ASP A 149 16.17 9.08 3.72
CA ASP A 149 16.24 9.88 4.93
C ASP A 149 14.87 10.10 5.57
N LEU A 150 14.89 10.49 6.84
CA LEU A 150 13.71 10.83 7.60
C LEU A 150 13.51 12.35 7.64
N TYR A 151 12.27 12.78 7.43
CA TYR A 151 11.87 14.18 7.39
C TYR A 151 10.67 14.41 8.29
N VAL A 152 10.50 15.65 8.75
CA VAL A 152 9.32 16.12 9.49
C VAL A 152 8.80 17.38 8.84
N TYR A 153 7.54 17.35 8.41
CA TYR A 153 6.80 18.46 7.85
C TYR A 153 5.88 19.08 8.91
N GLU A 154 5.94 20.39 9.10
CA GLU A 154 5.02 21.14 9.97
C GLU A 154 3.85 21.70 9.14
N ILE A 155 2.62 21.27 9.45
CA ILE A 155 1.43 21.56 8.64
C ILE A 155 1.11 23.06 8.60
N ALA A 156 1.25 23.74 9.73
CA ALA A 156 0.90 25.15 9.88
C ALA A 156 1.83 26.07 9.08
N THR A 157 3.15 25.83 9.19
CA THR A 157 4.17 26.66 8.54
C THR A 157 4.53 26.18 7.13
N LYS A 158 4.10 24.95 6.78
CA LYS A 158 4.43 24.24 5.54
C LYS A 158 5.93 24.04 5.35
N LYS A 159 6.69 24.00 6.43
CA LYS A 159 8.14 23.81 6.40
C LYS A 159 8.49 22.36 6.63
N THR A 160 9.49 21.88 5.88
CA THR A 160 10.10 20.58 6.07
C THR A 160 11.43 20.74 6.81
N ARG A 161 11.69 19.83 7.74
CA ARG A 161 12.99 19.65 8.40
C ARG A 161 13.49 18.23 8.15
N ARG A 162 14.69 18.12 7.60
CA ARG A 162 15.42 16.84 7.47
C ARG A 162 15.95 16.42 8.86
N ILE A 163 15.80 15.14 9.21
CA ILE A 163 16.16 14.57 10.51
C ILE A 163 17.47 13.78 10.42
N THR A 164 17.68 13.07 9.32
CA THR A 164 18.89 12.29 9.00
C THR A 164 19.48 12.79 7.70
N ASP A 165 20.79 12.67 7.53
CA ASP A 165 21.50 13.20 6.36
C ASP A 165 22.44 12.22 5.66
N ASP A 166 22.44 10.95 6.10
CA ASP A 166 23.32 9.88 5.62
C ASP A 166 22.59 8.82 4.77
N GLY A 167 21.30 9.01 4.46
CA GLY A 167 20.54 8.14 3.58
C GLY A 167 21.22 7.96 2.22
N ALA A 168 21.35 6.70 1.81
CA ALA A 168 22.04 6.32 0.58
C ALA A 168 21.38 5.09 -0.06
N TRP A 169 21.19 5.14 -1.38
CA TRP A 169 20.63 4.01 -2.13
C TRP A 169 21.51 2.76 -1.99
N ASN A 170 20.89 1.59 -1.77
CA ASN A 170 21.53 0.31 -1.45
C ASN A 170 22.66 0.39 -0.41
N SER A 171 22.50 1.24 0.61
CA SER A 171 23.50 1.34 1.67
C SER A 171 22.93 1.75 3.01
N VAL A 172 22.25 2.90 3.11
CA VAL A 172 21.73 3.39 4.40
C VAL A 172 20.28 3.78 4.23
N ILE A 173 19.42 3.23 5.09
CA ILE A 173 17.98 3.48 5.09
C ILE A 173 17.56 3.97 6.48
N ASN A 174 16.97 5.16 6.55
CA ASN A 174 16.49 5.76 7.80
C ASN A 174 14.96 5.79 7.85
N GLY A 175 14.38 5.17 8.89
CA GLY A 175 12.95 5.24 9.20
C GLY A 175 12.03 4.41 8.31
N THR A 176 12.57 3.74 7.29
CA THR A 176 11.88 2.68 6.54
C THR A 176 12.71 1.40 6.59
N THR A 177 12.18 0.29 6.09
CA THR A 177 12.86 -1.01 6.11
C THR A 177 13.69 -1.28 4.86
N ASP A 178 14.66 -2.17 5.00
CA ASP A 178 15.24 -2.90 3.88
C ASP A 178 14.26 -3.97 3.34
N TRP A 179 14.70 -4.72 2.32
CA TRP A 179 13.90 -5.76 1.70
C TRP A 179 13.53 -6.89 2.68
N VAL A 180 14.50 -7.39 3.45
CA VAL A 180 14.27 -8.57 4.31
C VAL A 180 13.38 -8.24 5.50
N TYR A 181 13.53 -7.05 6.09
CA TYR A 181 12.65 -6.61 7.18
C TYR A 181 11.22 -6.41 6.71
N GLU A 182 11.03 -5.86 5.52
CA GLU A 182 9.69 -5.73 4.95
C GLU A 182 9.02 -7.09 4.75
N GLU A 183 9.71 -8.03 4.10
CA GLU A 183 9.13 -9.32 3.69
C GLU A 183 8.97 -10.29 4.86
N GLU A 184 9.96 -10.39 5.74
CA GLU A 184 9.99 -11.41 6.80
C GLU A 184 9.39 -10.92 8.12
N PHE A 185 9.36 -9.60 8.37
CA PHE A 185 8.76 -9.03 9.58
C PHE A 185 7.49 -8.21 9.31
N GLY A 186 7.15 -7.93 8.05
CA GLY A 186 5.82 -7.47 7.65
C GLY A 186 5.49 -6.01 7.98
N PHE A 187 6.49 -5.13 8.04
CA PHE A 187 6.28 -3.69 8.24
C PHE A 187 7.21 -2.86 7.36
N THR A 188 6.78 -1.64 7.00
CA THR A 188 7.55 -0.70 6.16
C THR A 188 8.01 0.52 6.97
N ARG A 189 7.11 1.08 7.80
CA ARG A 189 7.39 2.23 8.65
C ARG A 189 8.21 1.82 9.88
N ALA A 190 9.49 2.20 9.89
CA ALA A 190 10.45 1.89 10.94
C ALA A 190 10.76 3.10 11.85
N TYR A 191 9.76 3.93 12.15
CA TYR A 191 9.87 5.05 13.09
C TYR A 191 8.57 5.24 13.90
N ALA A 192 8.69 5.92 15.04
CA ALA A 192 7.56 6.29 15.89
C ALA A 192 7.82 7.59 16.67
N PHE A 193 6.81 8.46 16.75
CA PHE A 193 6.82 9.60 17.66
C PHE A 193 6.65 9.14 19.11
N SER A 194 7.29 9.85 20.05
CA SER A 194 6.96 9.72 21.47
C SER A 194 5.52 10.17 21.73
N PRO A 195 4.83 9.66 22.77
CA PRO A 195 3.43 10.04 23.05
C PRO A 195 3.21 11.54 23.25
N ASP A 196 4.22 12.26 23.75
CA ASP A 196 4.20 13.71 23.91
C ASP A 196 4.57 14.50 22.63
N GLY A 197 4.85 13.80 21.52
CA GLY A 197 5.20 14.35 20.21
C GLY A 197 6.59 14.99 20.12
N LYS A 198 7.39 15.00 21.20
CA LYS A 198 8.66 15.74 21.26
C LYS A 198 9.86 15.00 20.69
N ARG A 199 9.77 13.68 20.53
CA ARG A 199 10.86 12.82 20.06
C ARG A 199 10.37 11.93 18.93
N LEU A 200 11.31 11.51 18.10
CA LEU A 200 11.10 10.55 17.02
C LEU A 200 12.17 9.47 17.17
N ALA A 201 11.75 8.25 17.48
CA ALA A 201 12.61 7.08 17.45
C ALA A 201 12.51 6.44 16.06
N TYR A 202 13.62 5.94 15.53
CA TYR A 202 13.66 5.30 14.22
C TYR A 202 14.74 4.23 14.17
N LEU A 203 14.59 3.28 13.24
CA LEU A 203 15.64 2.35 12.87
C LEU A 203 16.46 2.92 11.71
N ARG A 204 17.78 2.75 11.81
CA ARG A 204 18.74 2.97 10.73
C ARG A 204 19.26 1.60 10.31
N PHE A 205 19.02 1.23 9.05
CA PHE A 205 19.57 0.02 8.46
C PHE A 205 20.86 0.38 7.73
N ASP A 206 21.93 -0.37 8.02
CA ASP A 206 23.21 -0.26 7.34
C ASP A 206 23.43 -1.52 6.50
N GLU A 207 23.14 -1.40 5.21
CA GLU A 207 23.28 -2.45 4.21
C GLU A 207 24.65 -2.43 3.53
N SER A 208 25.59 -1.55 3.94
CA SER A 208 26.88 -1.38 3.25
C SER A 208 27.74 -2.64 3.20
N GLN A 209 27.50 -3.61 4.09
CA GLN A 209 28.19 -4.91 4.14
C GLN A 209 27.28 -6.08 3.76
N VAL A 210 26.03 -5.80 3.37
CA VAL A 210 25.10 -6.82 2.89
C VAL A 210 25.42 -7.13 1.43
N PRO A 211 25.64 -8.40 1.04
CA PRO A 211 25.90 -8.74 -0.35
C PRO A 211 24.75 -8.33 -1.27
N LEU A 212 25.07 -7.58 -2.33
CA LEU A 212 24.09 -7.21 -3.35
C LEU A 212 23.70 -8.44 -4.18
N MET A 213 22.39 -8.69 -4.27
CA MET A 213 21.81 -9.64 -5.22
C MET A 213 21.27 -8.88 -6.42
N GLU A 214 21.89 -9.06 -7.58
CA GLU A 214 21.44 -8.43 -8.82
C GLU A 214 20.36 -9.26 -9.51
N MET A 215 19.24 -8.63 -9.83
CA MET A 215 18.18 -9.23 -10.63
C MET A 215 18.20 -8.65 -12.03
N MET A 216 18.37 -9.50 -13.04
CA MET A 216 18.42 -9.04 -14.42
C MET A 216 17.03 -8.72 -14.98
N ARG A 217 16.85 -7.50 -15.51
CA ARG A 217 15.66 -7.09 -16.26
C ARG A 217 15.84 -7.36 -17.76
N PHE A 218 14.87 -8.05 -18.34
CA PHE A 218 14.78 -8.32 -19.78
C PHE A 218 13.61 -7.53 -20.38
N ASP A 219 13.86 -6.29 -20.77
CA ASP A 219 12.85 -5.35 -21.28
C ASP A 219 12.78 -5.27 -22.82
N GLY A 220 13.41 -6.22 -23.51
CA GLY A 220 13.43 -6.29 -24.97
C GLY A 220 14.39 -5.29 -25.64
N LYS A 221 15.23 -4.59 -24.87
CA LYS A 221 16.34 -3.79 -25.41
C LYS A 221 17.50 -4.69 -25.86
N LEU A 222 18.39 -4.11 -26.67
CA LEU A 222 19.59 -4.78 -27.18
C LEU A 222 20.53 -5.25 -26.05
N TYR A 223 20.61 -4.47 -24.96
CA TYR A 223 21.39 -4.79 -23.78
C TYR A 223 20.48 -4.82 -22.56
N ASN A 224 20.50 -5.94 -21.85
CA ASN A 224 19.78 -6.07 -20.59
C ASN A 224 20.53 -5.31 -19.50
N GLU A 225 19.79 -4.73 -18.56
CA GLU A 225 20.32 -4.00 -17.41
C GLU A 225 19.84 -4.63 -16.10
N ALA A 226 20.67 -4.60 -15.06
CA ALA A 226 20.24 -4.98 -13.73
C ALA A 226 19.06 -4.10 -13.29
N TYR A 227 18.14 -4.68 -12.52
CA TYR A 227 17.10 -3.94 -11.85
C TYR A 227 17.77 -2.93 -10.90
N SER A 228 17.46 -1.65 -11.08
CA SER A 228 17.97 -0.51 -10.31
C SER A 228 16.83 0.36 -9.82
#